data_AF-A0AAW1PRJ4-F1
#
_entry.id   AF-A0AAW1PRJ4-F1
#
_cell.length_a   1.000
_cell.length_b   1.000
_cell.length_c   1.000
_cell.angle_alpha   90.00
_cell.angle_beta   90.00
_cell.angle_gamma   90.00
#
_symmetry.space_group_name_H-M   'P 1'
#
loop_
_entity.id
_entity.type
_entity.pdbx_description
1 polymer ?
#
loop_
_entity_poly.entity_id
_entity_poly.type
_entity_poly.pdbx_seq_one_letter_code
_entity_poly.pdbx_strand_id
1 'polypeptide(L)'
;MAVDGLFASAALFFTGLLSGFWLERLRGASQQPRVKRKEGKKLPKQNGSYKMVLVVNSQLKMGKGKIAAQCCHAAVGVVDEYKGKSEHRHAFSYWSANGQPKIALQTNELAAIHKAVRKTGLPHYLVCDAGKTQIPAGSQTVLAIGPGLVEELDELTGSLRLL
;
A
#
# COMPACT_ATOMS: atom_id res chain seq x y z
N MET A 1 27.77 53.31 -38.23
CA MET A 1 26.41 53.62 -37.80
C MET A 1 25.47 52.57 -38.38
N ALA A 2 24.72 51.92 -37.49
CA ALA A 2 23.51 51.12 -37.68
C ALA A 2 23.38 50.25 -38.96
N VAL A 3 23.59 48.95 -38.76
CA VAL A 3 22.71 47.92 -39.33
C VAL A 3 21.37 47.96 -38.58
N ASP A 4 20.25 47.66 -39.25
CA ASP A 4 19.03 46.99 -38.74
C ASP A 4 17.77 47.50 -39.44
N GLY A 5 17.16 46.66 -40.26
CA GLY A 5 15.93 47.03 -40.96
C GLY A 5 15.31 45.91 -41.78
N LEU A 6 15.28 44.67 -41.26
CA LEU A 6 14.57 43.60 -41.96
C LEU A 6 14.09 42.43 -41.08
N PHE A 7 13.51 42.67 -39.89
CA PHE A 7 12.85 41.59 -39.14
C PHE A 7 11.67 42.07 -38.26
N ALA A 8 10.78 42.91 -38.80
CA ALA A 8 9.60 43.39 -38.05
C ALA A 8 8.27 43.02 -38.71
N SER A 9 8.07 41.76 -39.10
CA SER A 9 6.75 41.31 -39.62
C SER A 9 6.28 39.92 -39.16
N ALA A 10 6.87 39.33 -38.11
CA ALA A 10 6.47 37.98 -37.64
C ALA A 10 6.13 37.89 -36.14
N ALA A 11 6.04 39.01 -35.42
CA ALA A 11 5.93 38.99 -33.94
C ALA A 11 4.52 39.28 -33.37
N LEU A 12 3.50 39.57 -34.20
CA LEU A 12 2.21 40.05 -33.70
C LEU A 12 1.03 39.06 -33.74
N PHE A 13 1.24 37.81 -34.19
CA PHE A 13 0.15 36.81 -34.23
C PHE A 13 0.27 35.64 -33.23
N PHE A 14 1.35 35.53 -32.46
CA PHE A 14 1.51 34.41 -31.51
C PHE A 14 1.27 34.73 -30.02
N THR A 15 1.09 35.99 -29.64
CA THR A 15 0.88 36.38 -28.24
C THR A 15 -0.59 36.43 -27.80
N GLY A 16 -1.54 36.52 -28.75
CA GLY A 16 -2.98 36.60 -28.45
C GLY A 16 -3.62 35.25 -28.09
N LEU A 17 -3.24 34.17 -28.79
CA LEU A 17 -3.84 32.84 -28.57
C LEU A 17 -3.31 32.13 -27.32
N LEU A 18 -2.05 32.39 -26.95
CA LEU A 18 -1.48 31.82 -25.72
C LEU A 18 -1.96 32.55 -24.47
N SER A 19 -2.20 33.85 -24.52
CA SER A 19 -2.73 34.60 -23.36
C SER A 19 -4.20 34.28 -23.09
N GLY A 20 -5.05 34.19 -24.13
CA GLY A 20 -6.45 33.81 -24.00
C GLY A 20 -6.64 32.41 -23.42
N PHE A 21 -5.95 31.41 -23.98
CA PHE A 21 -6.04 30.02 -23.53
C PHE A 21 -5.52 29.82 -22.10
N TRP A 22 -4.47 30.56 -21.70
CA TRP A 22 -3.98 30.52 -20.32
C TRP A 22 -4.88 31.28 -19.33
N LEU A 23 -5.49 32.41 -19.72
CA LEU A 23 -6.45 33.13 -18.87
C LEU A 23 -7.77 32.37 -18.67
N GLU A 24 -8.27 31.66 -19.69
CA GLU A 24 -9.45 30.80 -19.58
C GLU A 24 -9.19 29.60 -18.66
N ARG A 25 -7.99 29.01 -18.74
CA ARG A 25 -7.56 27.90 -17.88
C ARG A 25 -7.35 28.32 -16.42
N LEU A 26 -6.98 29.58 -16.17
CA LEU A 26 -6.90 30.13 -14.80
C LEU A 26 -8.28 30.47 -14.21
N ARG A 27 -9.28 30.84 -15.03
CA ARG A 27 -10.66 31.04 -14.55
C ARG A 27 -11.37 29.72 -14.25
N GLY A 28 -11.10 28.65 -15.00
CA GLY A 28 -11.75 27.34 -14.84
C GLY A 28 -11.23 26.49 -13.65
N ALA A 29 -10.13 26.86 -13.01
CA ALA A 29 -9.48 26.05 -11.97
C ALA A 29 -10.12 26.17 -10.56
N SER A 30 -11.14 27.01 -10.37
CA SER A 30 -11.62 27.38 -9.03
C SER A 30 -12.87 26.65 -8.53
N GLN A 31 -13.44 25.70 -9.28
CA GLN A 31 -14.65 24.99 -8.82
C GLN A 31 -14.56 23.48 -9.08
N GLN A 32 -13.78 22.78 -8.27
CA GLN A 32 -14.08 21.38 -8.02
C GLN A 32 -15.24 21.29 -7.01
N PRO A 33 -16.31 20.52 -7.28
CA PRO A 33 -17.36 20.32 -6.29
C PRO A 33 -16.75 19.67 -5.06
N ARG A 34 -16.86 20.37 -3.91
CA ARG A 34 -16.44 19.87 -2.61
C ARG A 34 -17.29 18.65 -2.28
N VAL A 35 -16.78 17.45 -2.56
CA VAL A 35 -17.43 16.19 -2.15
C VAL A 35 -17.59 16.24 -0.64
N LYS A 36 -18.82 16.37 -0.15
CA LYS A 36 -19.12 16.30 1.29
C LYS A 36 -18.68 14.94 1.76
N ARG A 37 -17.55 14.90 2.46
CA ARG A 37 -17.00 13.70 3.09
C ARG A 37 -18.06 13.24 4.09
N LYS A 38 -18.78 12.16 3.76
CA LYS A 38 -19.70 11.52 4.70
C LYS A 38 -18.89 11.22 5.95
N GLU A 39 -19.34 11.72 7.10
CA GLU A 39 -18.76 11.37 8.39
C GLU A 39 -18.84 9.85 8.50
N GLY A 40 -17.67 9.20 8.40
CA GLY A 40 -17.58 7.76 8.57
C GLY A 40 -18.11 7.42 9.96
N LYS A 41 -18.93 6.36 10.04
CA LYS A 41 -19.35 5.78 11.33
C LYS A 41 -18.13 5.69 12.23
N LYS A 42 -18.19 6.30 13.42
CA LYS A 42 -17.13 6.17 14.43
C LYS A 42 -16.94 4.69 14.72
N LEU A 43 -15.82 4.14 14.26
CA LEU A 43 -15.45 2.76 14.59
C LEU A 43 -15.30 2.65 16.11
N PRO A 44 -15.75 1.54 16.72
CA PRO A 44 -15.59 1.33 18.15
C PRO A 44 -14.11 1.44 18.52
N LYS A 45 -13.84 2.20 19.59
CA LYS A 45 -12.49 2.44 20.10
C LYS A 45 -12.01 1.16 20.80
N GLN A 46 -11.47 0.22 20.04
CA GLN A 46 -10.86 -0.99 20.60
C GLN A 46 -9.53 -0.57 21.26
N ASN A 47 -9.50 -0.55 22.60
CA ASN A 47 -8.29 -0.36 23.39
C ASN A 47 -7.50 -1.67 23.37
N GLY A 48 -6.66 -1.87 22.35
CA GLY A 48 -5.83 -3.05 22.23
C GLY A 48 -4.52 -2.72 21.52
N SER A 49 -3.50 -3.54 21.73
CA SER A 49 -2.25 -3.44 20.97
C SER A 49 -2.49 -3.95 19.54
N TYR A 50 -1.86 -3.32 18.56
CA TYR A 50 -1.97 -3.72 17.16
C TYR A 50 -0.61 -4.18 16.63
N LYS A 51 -0.60 -5.21 15.77
CA LYS A 51 0.60 -5.66 15.08
C LYS A 51 0.30 -6.08 13.64
N MET A 52 1.36 -6.24 12.86
CA MET A 52 1.33 -6.94 11.57
C MET A 52 2.16 -8.21 11.70
N VAL A 53 1.69 -9.31 11.09
CA VAL A 53 2.42 -10.57 11.05
C VAL A 53 2.85 -10.85 9.62
N LEU A 54 4.11 -11.25 9.45
CA LEU A 54 4.70 -11.63 8.17
C LEU A 54 5.05 -13.11 8.25
N VAL A 55 4.24 -13.96 7.63
CA VAL A 55 4.44 -15.42 7.65
C VAL A 55 5.20 -15.84 6.40
N VAL A 56 6.43 -16.33 6.59
CA VAL A 56 7.32 -16.77 5.52
C VAL A 56 7.17 -18.27 5.27
N ASN A 57 7.11 -18.66 4.00
CA ASN A 57 7.13 -20.06 3.60
C ASN A 57 8.55 -20.64 3.71
N SER A 58 8.82 -21.37 4.79
CA SER A 58 10.13 -21.98 5.04
C SER A 58 10.43 -23.17 4.12
N GLN A 59 9.44 -23.77 3.45
CA GLN A 59 9.68 -24.85 2.48
C GLN A 59 10.55 -24.39 1.30
N LEU A 60 10.46 -23.10 0.94
CA LEU A 60 11.17 -22.54 -0.20
C LEU A 60 12.65 -22.25 0.06
N LYS A 61 13.12 -22.41 1.31
CA LYS A 61 14.53 -22.24 1.72
C LYS A 61 15.16 -20.94 1.17
N MET A 62 14.40 -19.85 1.19
CA MET A 62 14.85 -18.56 0.67
C MET A 62 16.06 -18.03 1.45
N GLY A 63 17.03 -17.42 0.76
CA GLY A 63 18.10 -16.69 1.41
C GLY A 63 17.60 -15.41 2.11
N LYS A 64 18.33 -14.95 3.14
CA LYS A 64 17.96 -13.81 3.99
C LYS A 64 17.56 -12.55 3.20
N GLY A 65 18.33 -12.19 2.17
CA GLY A 65 18.04 -11.01 1.34
C GLY A 65 16.71 -11.13 0.58
N LYS A 66 16.42 -12.33 0.06
CA LYS A 66 15.16 -12.59 -0.64
C LYS A 66 13.97 -12.58 0.32
N ILE A 67 14.12 -13.19 1.50
CA ILE A 67 13.13 -13.14 2.57
C ILE A 67 12.78 -11.69 2.91
N ALA A 68 13.79 -10.86 3.15
CA ALA A 68 13.59 -9.46 3.50
C ALA A 68 12.83 -8.71 2.40
N ALA A 69 13.22 -8.88 1.14
CA ALA A 69 12.54 -8.26 0.00
C ALA A 69 11.06 -8.69 -0.10
N GLN A 70 10.76 -9.98 0.05
CA GLN A 70 9.37 -10.46 -0.01
C GLN A 70 8.54 -10.02 1.20
N CYS A 71 9.16 -9.92 2.38
CA CYS A 71 8.51 -9.35 3.57
C CYS A 71 8.15 -7.87 3.37
N CYS A 72 9.05 -7.07 2.81
CA CYS A 72 8.78 -5.68 2.46
C CYS A 72 7.64 -5.57 1.43
N HIS A 73 7.66 -6.40 0.39
CA HIS A 73 6.62 -6.43 -0.62
C HIS A 73 5.26 -6.78 -0.01
N ALA A 74 5.19 -7.81 0.84
CA ALA A 74 3.97 -8.23 1.52
C ALA A 74 3.42 -7.12 2.43
N ALA A 75 4.29 -6.46 3.20
CA ALA A 75 3.91 -5.38 4.10
C ALA A 75 3.35 -4.16 3.35
N VAL A 76 3.95 -3.78 2.22
CA VAL A 76 3.43 -2.70 1.38
C VAL A 76 2.09 -3.09 0.76
N GLY A 77 2.00 -4.31 0.20
CA GLY A 77 0.78 -4.80 -0.43
C GLY A 77 -0.41 -4.80 0.52
N VAL A 78 -0.23 -5.27 1.76
CA VAL A 78 -1.33 -5.24 2.74
C VAL A 78 -1.71 -3.81 3.11
N VAL A 79 -0.75 -2.90 3.30
CA VAL A 79 -1.04 -1.49 3.60
C VAL A 79 -1.84 -0.81 2.49
N ASP A 80 -1.58 -1.14 1.22
CA ASP A 80 -2.35 -0.60 0.11
C ASP A 80 -3.79 -1.15 0.10
N GLU A 81 -4.02 -2.39 0.53
CA GLU A 81 -5.38 -2.90 0.77
C GLU A 81 -6.12 -2.14 1.89
N TYR A 82 -5.41 -1.67 2.94
CA TYR A 82 -6.00 -0.86 4.02
C TYR A 82 -6.48 0.51 3.52
N LYS A 83 -5.72 1.16 2.63
CA LYS A 83 -6.02 2.52 2.16
C LYS A 83 -7.38 2.60 1.44
N GLY A 84 -7.82 1.50 0.83
CA GLY A 84 -9.10 1.41 0.13
C GLY A 84 -10.32 1.23 1.04
N LYS A 85 -10.15 0.87 2.32
CA LYS A 85 -11.23 0.39 3.19
C LYS A 85 -11.43 1.26 4.43
N SER A 86 -12.61 1.85 4.56
CA SER A 86 -12.91 2.80 5.63
C SER A 86 -12.93 2.17 7.02
N GLU A 87 -13.35 0.91 7.10
CA GLU A 87 -13.48 0.10 8.30
C GLU A 87 -12.15 -0.19 8.99
N HIS A 88 -11.04 -0.15 8.26
CA HIS A 88 -9.72 -0.48 8.79
C HIS A 88 -8.85 0.75 9.09
N ARG A 89 -9.37 1.95 8.82
CA ARG A 89 -8.64 3.22 9.00
C ARG A 89 -8.16 3.42 10.43
N HIS A 90 -8.97 3.04 11.42
CA HIS A 90 -8.60 3.18 12.83
C HIS A 90 -7.42 2.28 13.22
N ALA A 91 -7.53 0.99 12.91
CA ALA A 91 -6.47 0.00 13.17
C ALA A 91 -5.14 0.42 12.53
N PHE A 92 -5.18 0.81 11.24
CA PHE A 92 -4.00 1.30 10.55
C PHE A 92 -3.41 2.57 11.18
N SER A 93 -4.26 3.56 11.51
CA SER A 93 -3.79 4.82 12.10
C SER A 93 -3.15 4.60 13.48
N TYR A 94 -3.76 3.75 14.30
CA TYR A 94 -3.21 3.40 15.62
C TYR A 94 -1.89 2.65 15.48
N TRP A 95 -1.85 1.55 14.71
CA TRP A 95 -0.61 0.82 14.45
C TRP A 95 0.49 1.71 13.88
N SER A 96 0.14 2.62 12.96
CA SER A 96 1.08 3.55 12.36
C SER A 96 1.62 4.59 13.34
N ALA A 97 0.79 5.08 14.26
CA ALA A 97 1.22 6.00 15.31
C ALA A 97 2.07 5.32 16.39
N ASN A 98 1.97 3.99 16.52
CA ASN A 98 2.64 3.20 17.56
C ASN A 98 3.82 2.37 17.02
N GLY A 99 4.62 2.95 16.11
CA GLY A 99 5.87 2.36 15.65
C GLY A 99 5.73 1.20 14.66
N GLN A 100 4.52 0.88 14.22
CA GLN A 100 4.25 -0.12 13.18
C GLN A 100 4.87 -1.50 13.46
N PRO A 101 4.65 -2.12 14.64
CA PRO A 101 5.27 -3.39 14.99
C PRO A 101 4.94 -4.49 13.98
N LYS A 102 5.97 -5.24 13.57
CA LYS A 102 5.90 -6.35 12.62
C LYS A 102 6.59 -7.56 13.22
N ILE A 103 5.93 -8.72 13.21
CA ILE A 103 6.50 -9.98 13.68
C ILE A 103 6.71 -10.90 12.48
N ALA A 104 7.95 -11.32 12.26
CA ALA A 104 8.29 -12.29 11.22
C ALA A 104 8.21 -13.71 11.79
N LEU A 105 7.31 -14.51 11.20
CA LEU A 105 7.06 -15.90 11.55
C LEU A 105 7.36 -16.79 10.34
N GLN A 106 7.47 -18.09 10.57
CA GLN A 106 7.68 -19.08 9.52
C GLN A 106 6.79 -20.30 9.67
N THR A 107 6.41 -20.87 8.53
CA THR A 107 5.68 -22.13 8.46
C THR A 107 6.01 -22.88 7.18
N ASN A 108 5.89 -24.20 7.24
CA ASN A 108 5.90 -25.03 6.05
C ASN A 108 4.51 -25.11 5.39
N GLU A 109 3.45 -24.59 6.01
CA GLU A 109 2.06 -24.77 5.55
C GLU A 109 1.38 -23.43 5.24
N LEU A 110 2.06 -22.55 4.50
CA LEU A 110 1.59 -21.17 4.26
C LEU A 110 0.20 -21.12 3.64
N ALA A 111 -0.12 -22.06 2.73
CA ALA A 111 -1.43 -22.16 2.10
C ALA A 111 -2.57 -22.44 3.09
N ALA A 112 -2.31 -23.23 4.14
CA ALA A 112 -3.29 -23.52 5.19
C ALA A 112 -3.57 -22.28 6.04
N ILE A 113 -2.52 -21.55 6.44
CA ILE A 113 -2.65 -20.28 7.15
C ILE A 113 -3.42 -19.25 6.29
N HIS A 114 -3.08 -19.12 5.00
CA HIS A 114 -3.79 -18.21 4.11
C HIS A 114 -5.28 -18.56 3.98
N LYS A 115 -5.61 -19.86 3.90
CA LYS A 115 -7.01 -20.32 3.87
C LYS A 115 -7.76 -19.98 5.17
N ALA A 116 -7.10 -20.07 6.33
CA ALA A 116 -7.69 -19.68 7.61
C ALA A 116 -7.95 -18.17 7.68
N VAL A 117 -6.93 -17.36 7.35
CA VAL A 117 -7.01 -15.89 7.36
C VAL A 117 -8.15 -15.38 6.46
N ARG A 118 -8.32 -15.94 5.25
CA ARG A 118 -9.41 -15.55 4.33
C ARG A 118 -10.81 -15.66 4.94
N LYS A 119 -11.02 -16.54 5.92
CA LYS A 119 -12.32 -16.73 6.59
C LYS A 119 -12.61 -15.68 7.66
N THR A 120 -11.59 -14.96 8.14
CA THR A 120 -11.71 -13.99 9.24
C THR A 120 -12.08 -12.58 8.79
N GLY A 121 -11.88 -12.27 7.50
CA GLY A 121 -12.01 -10.91 6.99
C GLY A 121 -10.87 -9.97 7.40
N LEU A 122 -9.86 -10.44 8.15
CA LEU A 122 -8.67 -9.67 8.43
C LEU A 122 -7.96 -9.31 7.11
N PRO A 123 -7.53 -8.05 6.94
CA PRO A 123 -6.74 -7.66 5.79
C PRO A 123 -5.44 -8.44 5.73
N HIS A 124 -5.10 -8.91 4.54
CA HIS A 124 -3.93 -9.73 4.33
C HIS A 124 -3.49 -9.66 2.87
N TYR A 125 -2.19 -9.81 2.63
CA TYR A 125 -1.64 -9.79 1.29
C TYR A 125 -0.68 -10.95 1.10
N LEU A 126 -0.92 -11.74 0.05
CA LEU A 126 -0.10 -12.89 -0.29
C LEU A 126 0.83 -12.54 -1.45
N VAL A 127 2.13 -12.70 -1.24
CA VAL A 127 3.14 -12.55 -2.30
C VAL A 127 3.42 -13.90 -2.94
N CYS A 128 3.31 -13.94 -4.27
CA CYS A 128 3.74 -15.07 -5.09
C CYS A 128 5.03 -14.73 -5.85
N ASP A 129 5.96 -15.68 -5.95
CA ASP A 129 7.19 -15.47 -6.72
C ASP A 129 6.88 -15.34 -8.22
N ALA A 130 7.42 -14.32 -8.87
CA ALA A 130 7.23 -14.08 -10.30
C ALA A 130 8.06 -15.04 -11.19
N GLY A 131 8.83 -15.96 -10.62
CA GLY A 131 9.63 -16.93 -11.37
C GLY A 131 10.94 -16.36 -11.93
N LYS A 132 11.43 -15.24 -11.37
CA LYS A 132 12.71 -14.61 -11.77
C LYS A 132 13.91 -15.18 -11.02
N THR A 133 13.72 -16.29 -10.31
CA THR A 133 14.70 -16.89 -9.40
C THR A 133 14.57 -18.42 -9.41
N GLN A 134 15.35 -19.11 -8.58
CA GLN A 134 15.36 -20.57 -8.41
C GLN A 134 14.07 -21.17 -7.79
N ILE A 135 13.08 -20.34 -7.44
CA ILE A 135 11.78 -20.79 -6.89
C ILE A 135 10.80 -20.97 -8.06
N PRO A 136 9.99 -22.04 -8.08
CA PRO A 136 8.95 -22.22 -9.09
C PRO A 136 8.03 -21.00 -9.16
N ALA A 137 7.76 -20.51 -10.37
CA ALA A 137 6.85 -19.40 -10.59
C ALA A 137 5.47 -19.68 -9.96
N GLY A 138 4.87 -18.67 -9.33
CA GLY A 138 3.59 -18.80 -8.64
C GLY A 138 3.67 -19.38 -7.22
N SER A 139 4.87 -19.74 -6.73
CA SER A 139 5.04 -20.21 -5.34
C SER A 139 4.66 -19.11 -4.35
N GLN A 140 3.86 -19.47 -3.34
CA GLN A 140 3.49 -18.60 -2.23
C GLN A 140 4.69 -18.38 -1.32
N THR A 141 5.18 -17.14 -1.23
CA THR A 141 6.43 -16.82 -0.53
C THR A 141 6.19 -16.26 0.88
N VAL A 142 5.43 -15.17 0.99
CA VAL A 142 5.15 -14.48 2.24
C VAL A 142 3.69 -14.05 2.28
N LEU A 143 3.03 -14.27 3.41
CA LEU A 143 1.70 -13.75 3.72
C LEU A 143 1.83 -12.66 4.79
N ALA A 144 1.43 -11.44 4.47
CA ALA A 144 1.23 -10.39 5.47
C ALA A 144 -0.21 -10.44 5.99
N ILE A 145 -0.41 -10.30 7.30
CA ILE A 145 -1.72 -10.26 7.95
C ILE A 145 -1.76 -9.05 8.89
N GLY A 146 -2.86 -8.30 8.88
CA GLY A 146 -2.99 -7.08 9.65
C GLY A 146 -2.43 -5.84 8.92
N PRO A 147 -2.39 -4.67 9.56
CA PRO A 147 -2.43 -4.48 11.02
C PRO A 147 -3.76 -4.83 11.71
N GLY A 148 -3.72 -5.78 12.65
CA GLY A 148 -4.88 -6.24 13.43
C GLY A 148 -4.60 -6.23 14.93
N LEU A 149 -5.63 -6.51 15.74
CA LEU A 149 -5.46 -6.68 17.18
C LEU A 149 -4.50 -7.85 17.44
N VAL A 150 -3.67 -7.73 18.48
CA VAL A 150 -2.70 -8.76 18.84
C VAL A 150 -3.39 -10.10 19.08
N GLU A 151 -4.50 -10.08 19.80
CA GLU A 151 -5.29 -11.25 20.18
C GLU A 151 -5.86 -11.97 18.95
N GLU A 152 -6.50 -11.24 18.04
CA GLU A 152 -7.06 -11.78 16.79
C GLU A 152 -5.98 -12.41 15.90
N LEU A 153 -4.80 -11.81 15.86
CA LEU A 153 -3.67 -12.33 15.08
C LEU A 153 -3.03 -13.55 15.76
N ASP A 154 -2.98 -13.59 17.08
CA ASP A 154 -2.41 -14.72 17.83
C ASP A 154 -3.29 -15.96 17.81
N GLU A 155 -4.61 -15.82 17.71
CA GLU A 155 -5.51 -16.96 17.45
C GLU A 155 -5.13 -17.72 16.15
N LEU A 156 -4.65 -17.00 15.15
CA LEU A 156 -4.27 -17.57 13.84
C LEU A 156 -2.80 -17.98 13.77
N THR A 157 -1.92 -17.26 14.48
CA THR A 157 -0.46 -17.33 14.24
C THR A 157 0.38 -17.61 15.48
N GLY A 158 -0.21 -17.67 16.67
CA GLY A 158 0.52 -17.82 17.94
C GLY A 158 1.27 -19.15 18.09
N SER A 159 0.88 -20.18 17.34
CA SER A 159 1.59 -21.47 17.30
C SER A 159 2.75 -21.50 16.29
N LEU A 160 2.89 -20.47 15.45
CA LEU A 160 3.97 -20.39 14.47
C LEU A 160 5.29 -19.98 15.14
N ARG A 161 6.39 -20.46 14.57
CA ARG A 161 7.73 -20.13 15.08
C ARG A 161 8.20 -18.80 14.52
N LEU A 162 9.02 -18.08 15.28
CA LEU A 162 9.79 -16.96 14.77
C LEU A 162 10.70 -17.42 13.62
N LEU A 163 10.87 -16.54 12.63
CA LEU A 163 11.66 -16.79 11.42
C LEU A 163 13.17 -16.91 11.71
#